data_AF-A0A433RHF0-F1
#
_entry.id   AF-A0A433RHF0-F1
#
_cell.length_a   1.000
_cell.length_b   1.000
_cell.length_c   1.000
_cell.angle_alpha   90.00
_cell.angle_beta   90.00
_cell.angle_gamma   90.00
#
_symmetry.space_group_name_H-M   'P 1'
#
loop_
_entity.id
_entity.type
_entity.pdbx_description
1 polymer ?
#
loop_
_entity_poly.entity_id
_entity_poly.type
_entity_poly.pdbx_seq_one_letter_code
_entity_poly.pdbx_strand_id
1 'polypeptide(L)'
;MNTFLKRWQSRRELGKQKYVLRYGFIAIGVTATLLFTISDLSFNGDISFTYLLGRLVMFPTIGTIIAGMVWERNEKKYARLTAKNAQ
;
A
#
# COMPACT_ATOMS: atom_id res chain seq x y z
N MET A 1 21.13 -15.13 -7.17
CA MET A 1 20.03 -14.84 -6.22
C MET A 1 18.94 -14.06 -6.96
N ASN A 2 17.71 -14.56 -7.02
CA ASN A 2 16.59 -13.87 -7.69
C ASN A 2 16.36 -12.48 -7.04
N THR A 3 16.37 -11.41 -7.83
CA THR A 3 16.25 -10.02 -7.35
C THR A 3 14.96 -9.77 -6.57
N PHE A 4 13.89 -10.50 -6.91
CA PHE A 4 12.64 -10.49 -6.15
C PHE A 4 12.82 -11.07 -4.74
N LEU A 5 13.52 -12.19 -4.58
CA LEU A 5 13.71 -12.83 -3.27
C LEU A 5 14.43 -11.90 -2.30
N LYS A 6 15.54 -11.26 -2.74
CA LYS A 6 16.30 -10.32 -1.90
C LYS A 6 15.45 -9.11 -1.48
N ARG A 7 14.68 -8.52 -2.41
CA ARG A 7 13.83 -7.36 -2.13
C ARG A 7 12.63 -7.73 -1.24
N TRP A 8 12.01 -8.88 -1.49
CA TRP A 8 10.84 -9.32 -0.74
C TRP A 8 11.23 -9.76 0.68
N GLN A 9 12.38 -10.40 0.86
CA GLN A 9 12.88 -10.79 2.19
C GLN A 9 13.00 -9.57 3.13
N SER A 10 13.62 -8.48 2.67
CA SER A 10 13.71 -7.24 3.46
C SER A 10 12.33 -6.64 3.78
N ARG A 11 11.36 -6.75 2.87
CA ARG A 11 9.98 -6.30 3.13
C ARG A 11 9.23 -7.23 4.08
N ARG A 12 9.53 -8.54 4.04
CA ARG A 12 8.96 -9.56 4.90
C ARG A 12 9.41 -9.38 6.35
N GLU A 13 10.68 -9.04 6.56
CA GLU A 13 11.27 -8.76 7.89
C GLU A 13 10.56 -7.61 8.64
N LEU A 14 9.92 -6.68 7.92
CA LEU A 14 9.08 -5.65 8.53
C LEU A 14 7.80 -6.22 9.17
N GLY A 15 7.31 -7.35 8.67
CA GLY A 15 6.03 -7.93 9.03
C GLY A 15 4.83 -7.33 8.29
N LYS A 16 3.76 -8.12 8.18
CA LYS A 16 2.55 -7.78 7.40
C LYS A 16 1.91 -6.47 7.84
N GLN A 17 1.77 -6.26 9.15
CA GLN A 17 1.12 -5.06 9.70
C GLN A 17 1.87 -3.79 9.33
N LYS A 18 3.20 -3.75 9.54
CA LYS A 18 4.03 -2.58 9.19
C LYS A 18 4.08 -2.36 7.68
N TYR A 19 4.09 -3.44 6.89
CA TYR A 19 4.01 -3.35 5.43
C TYR A 19 2.69 -2.71 4.98
N VAL A 20 1.56 -3.19 5.48
CA VAL A 20 0.23 -2.67 5.11
C VAL A 20 0.07 -1.22 5.56
N LEU A 21 0.56 -0.85 6.74
CA LEU A 21 0.58 0.54 7.20
C LEU A 21 1.44 1.41 6.28
N ARG A 22 2.68 1.01 5.99
CA ARG A 22 3.61 1.83 5.21
C ARG A 22 3.21 1.97 3.75
N TYR A 23 2.90 0.85 3.10
CA TYR A 23 2.69 0.80 1.66
C TYR A 23 1.21 0.90 1.26
N GLY A 24 0.29 0.49 2.12
CA GLY A 24 -1.15 0.61 1.88
C GLY A 24 -1.72 1.90 2.45
N PHE A 25 -1.65 2.06 3.77
CA PHE A 25 -2.26 3.21 4.43
C PHE A 25 -1.55 4.51 4.08
N ILE A 26 -0.23 4.60 4.29
CA ILE A 26 0.52 5.84 4.11
C ILE A 26 0.79 6.11 2.62
N ALA A 27 1.51 5.20 1.95
CA ALA A 27 1.97 5.46 0.58
C ALA A 27 0.83 5.57 -0.44
N ILE A 28 -0.25 4.80 -0.29
CA ILE A 28 -1.42 4.86 -1.18
C ILE A 28 -2.50 5.75 -0.58
N GLY A 29 -3.01 5.41 0.61
CA GLY A 29 -4.15 6.09 1.22
C GLY A 29 -3.93 7.58 1.45
N VAL A 30 -2.96 7.91 2.32
CA VAL A 30 -2.67 9.30 2.70
C VAL A 30 -2.20 10.11 1.49
N THR A 31 -1.33 9.55 0.65
CA THR A 31 -0.88 10.24 -0.57
C THR A 31 -2.04 10.54 -1.51
N ALA A 32 -2.97 9.61 -1.72
CA ALA A 32 -4.15 9.84 -2.55
C ALA A 32 -5.06 10.91 -1.94
N THR A 33 -5.31 10.87 -0.63
CA THR A 33 -6.07 11.92 0.07
C THR A 33 -5.44 13.29 -0.16
N LEU A 34 -4.12 13.42 0.02
CA LEU A 34 -3.40 14.67 -0.19
C LEU A 34 -3.49 15.14 -1.64
N LEU A 35 -3.24 14.26 -2.61
CA LEU A 35 -3.30 14.59 -4.04
C LEU A 35 -4.68 15.12 -4.42
N PHE A 36 -5.75 14.43 -4.03
CA PHE A 36 -7.11 14.85 -4.36
C PHE A 36 -7.50 16.14 -3.65
N THR A 37 -7.10 16.32 -2.40
CA THR A 37 -7.37 17.58 -1.67
C THR A 37 -6.64 18.76 -2.28
N ILE A 38 -5.37 18.60 -2.69
CA ILE A 38 -4.62 19.65 -3.38
C ILE A 38 -5.26 19.97 -4.74
N SER A 39 -5.69 18.95 -5.48
CA SER A 39 -6.44 19.15 -6.73
C SER A 39 -7.73 19.92 -6.48
N ASP A 40 -8.51 19.55 -5.45
CA ASP A 40 -9.75 20.24 -5.09
C ASP A 40 -9.53 21.73 -4.83
N LEU A 41 -8.52 22.05 -4.02
CA LEU A 41 -8.15 23.42 -3.73
C LEU A 41 -7.67 24.17 -4.99
N SER A 42 -6.95 23.50 -5.88
CA SER A 42 -6.39 24.11 -7.10
C SER A 42 -7.46 24.38 -8.17
N PHE A 43 -8.47 23.50 -8.29
CA PHE A 43 -9.49 23.61 -9.34
C PHE A 43 -10.76 24.33 -8.87
N ASN A 44 -11.19 24.12 -7.62
CA ASN A 44 -12.44 24.67 -7.10
C ASN A 44 -12.23 25.86 -6.17
N GLY A 45 -11.00 26.09 -5.69
CA GLY A 45 -10.68 27.18 -4.76
C GLY A 45 -11.21 26.99 -3.34
N ASP A 46 -11.86 25.86 -3.05
CA ASP A 46 -12.42 25.51 -1.75
C ASP A 46 -12.22 24.01 -1.46
N ILE A 47 -12.20 23.65 -0.18
CA ILE A 47 -12.10 22.27 0.28
C ILE A 47 -13.38 21.93 1.01
N SER A 48 -14.22 21.11 0.35
CA SER A 48 -15.39 20.55 1.02
C SER A 48 -14.97 19.59 2.12
N PHE A 49 -15.29 19.96 3.36
CA PHE A 49 -14.97 19.16 4.54
C PHE A 49 -15.58 17.75 4.49
N THR A 50 -16.80 17.62 3.95
CA THR A 50 -17.48 16.33 3.77
C THR A 50 -16.71 15.39 2.85
N TYR A 51 -16.24 15.89 1.70
CA TYR A 51 -15.44 15.09 0.78
C TYR A 51 -14.05 14.79 1.34
N LEU A 52 -13.43 15.73 2.07
CA LEU A 52 -12.15 15.52 2.72
C LEU A 52 -12.22 14.36 3.73
N LEU A 53 -13.20 14.37 4.63
CA LEU A 53 -13.39 13.28 5.60
C LEU A 53 -13.66 11.94 4.91
N GLY A 54 -14.49 11.95 3.87
CA GLY A 54 -14.76 10.76 3.06
C GLY A 54 -13.47 10.17 2.45
N ARG A 55 -12.62 11.00 1.85
CA ARG A 55 -11.33 10.59 1.26
C ARG A 55 -10.35 10.08 2.32
N LEU A 56 -10.33 10.68 3.51
CA LEU A 56 -9.42 10.32 4.61
C LEU A 56 -9.74 8.94 5.20
N VAL A 57 -11.00 8.52 5.16
CA VAL A 57 -11.39 7.15 5.58
C VAL A 57 -11.30 6.18 4.41
N MET A 58 -11.85 6.55 3.26
CA MET A 58 -12.01 5.62 2.13
C MET A 58 -10.67 5.23 1.51
N PHE A 59 -9.79 6.20 1.20
CA PHE A 59 -8.53 5.88 0.52
C PHE A 59 -7.57 5.04 1.37
N PRO A 60 -7.36 5.32 2.66
CA PRO A 60 -6.53 4.44 3.49
C PRO A 60 -7.14 3.06 3.70
N THR A 61 -8.48 2.96 3.81
CA THR A 61 -9.16 1.66 3.89
C THR A 61 -8.90 0.84 2.62
N ILE A 62 -9.13 1.41 1.44
CA ILE A 62 -8.86 0.75 0.16
C ILE A 62 -7.37 0.41 0.03
N GLY A 63 -6.48 1.34 0.37
CA GLY A 63 -5.03 1.15 0.32
C GLY A 63 -4.55 -0.01 1.19
N THR A 64 -5.09 -0.15 2.40
CA THR A 64 -4.76 -1.26 3.31
C THR A 64 -5.23 -2.62 2.78
N ILE A 65 -6.45 -2.68 2.22
CA ILE A 65 -7.00 -3.89 1.59
C ILE A 65 -6.11 -4.33 0.40
N ILE A 66 -5.80 -3.40 -0.50
CA ILE A 66 -4.92 -3.66 -1.66
C ILE A 66 -3.55 -4.14 -1.21
N ALA A 67 -2.90 -3.44 -0.26
CA ALA A 67 -1.59 -3.84 0.25
C ALA A 67 -1.62 -5.22 0.91
N GLY A 68 -2.70 -5.57 1.62
CA GLY A 68 -2.92 -6.89 2.19
C GLY A 68 -3.00 -7.98 1.11
N MET A 69 -3.79 -7.77 0.06
CA MET A 69 -3.89 -8.71 -1.06
C MET A 69 -2.53 -8.88 -1.78
N VAL A 70 -1.80 -7.79 -2.01
CA VAL A 70 -0.47 -7.81 -2.62
C VAL A 70 0.53 -8.57 -1.74
N TRP A 71 0.46 -8.39 -0.42
CA TRP A 71 1.29 -9.14 0.52
C TRP A 71 1.07 -10.65 0.38
N GLU A 72 -0.18 -11.11 0.46
CA GLU A 72 -0.51 -12.54 0.32
C GLU A 72 -0.06 -13.12 -1.02
N ARG A 73 -0.25 -12.36 -2.11
CA ARG A 73 0.21 -12.79 -3.43
C ARG A 73 1.72 -12.95 -3.50
N ASN A 74 2.46 -12.03 -2.90
CA ASN A 74 3.91 -12.03 -2.92
C ASN A 74 4.50 -13.08 -1.96
N GLU A 75 3.85 -13.35 -0.82
CA GLU A 75 4.20 -14.46 0.07
C GLU A 75 4.09 -15.81 -0.64
N LYS A 76 2.97 -16.04 -1.35
CA LYS A 76 2.78 -17.24 -2.19
C LYS A 76 3.85 -17.35 -3.28
N LYS A 77 4.18 -16.23 -3.94
CA LYS A 77 5.25 -16.18 -4.96
C LYS A 77 6.62 -16.49 -4.37
N TYR A 78 6.93 -15.94 -3.19
CA TYR A 78 8.19 -16.15 -2.50
C TYR A 78 8.36 -17.63 -2.13
N ALA A 79 7.36 -18.23 -1.49
CA ALA A 79 7.38 -19.64 -1.10
C ALA A 79 7.64 -20.59 -2.28
N ARG A 80 7.00 -20.35 -3.43
CA ARG A 80 7.22 -21.13 -4.66
C ARG A 80 8.64 -21.00 -5.18
N LEU A 81 9.20 -19.79 -5.18
CA LEU A 81 10.55 -19.53 -5.68
C LEU A 81 11.63 -20.07 -4.74
N THR A 82 11.41 -20.03 -3.43
CA THR A 82 12.34 -20.62 -2.47
C THR A 82 12.35 -22.14 -2.52
N ALA A 83 11.18 -22.78 -2.66
CA ALA A 83 11.08 -24.23 -2.80
C ALA A 83 11.82 -24.74 -4.06
N LYS A 84 11.68 -24.02 -5.19
CA LYS A 84 12.37 -24.37 -6.45
C LYS A 84 13.90 -24.22 -6.36
N ASN A 85 14.41 -23.29 -5.56
CA ASN A 85 15.85 -23.09 -5.41
C ASN A 85 16.51 -24.05 -4.40
N ALA A 86 15.72 -24.81 -3.64
CA ALA A 86 16.20 -25.80 -2.69
C ALA A 86 16.31 -27.22 -3.30
N GLN A 87 15.83 -27.40 -4.53
CA GLN A 87 16.04 -28.57 -5.38
C GLN A 87 17.24 -28.33 -6.29
#